data_AF-A0A8J3GQ38-F1
#
_entry.id   AF-A0A8J3GQ38-F1
#
_cell.length_a   1.000
_cell.length_b   1.000
_cell.length_c   1.000
_cell.angle_alpha   90.00
_cell.angle_beta   90.00
_cell.angle_gamma   90.00
#
_symmetry.space_group_name_H-M   'P 1'
#
loop_
_entity.id
_entity.type
_entity.pdbx_description
1 polymer ?
#
loop_
_entity_poly.entity_id
_entity_poly.type
_entity_poly.pdbx_seq_one_letter_code
_entity_poly.pdbx_strand_id
1 'polypeptide(L)'
;MSTYTNSETAFQTDVAGAYDLSTSEYSALLNGMCSLDVAKLATEALQVPTSGLNSDAIGWERVEQAMPAWRQQLPATSTAALESARTGAIPLGVALSTVALELGTLERLAVADTSVPALVGLGYAVTRVDGIRTSAIEARRGHETLLVVVGDQGTVATDHLGLVGDACDARQSDFVAAMDTRGVLFDESVRVRHDDPRGGSPVDNAVRSGGASLAEGAVRHGDAKVPELRTRLLPAATRATRLAQRGAR
;
A
#
# COMPACT_ATOMS: atom_id res chain seq x y z
N MET A 1 8.64 -26.28 4.01
CA MET A 1 8.68 -25.33 2.88
C MET A 1 7.52 -24.34 2.86
N SER A 2 7.13 -23.70 3.96
CA SER A 2 6.11 -22.63 3.89
C SER A 2 6.66 -21.34 4.50
N THR A 3 6.32 -20.21 3.89
CA THR A 3 6.87 -18.88 4.18
C THR A 3 5.79 -17.82 4.17
N TYR A 4 5.90 -16.87 5.09
CA TYR A 4 5.18 -15.61 5.00
C TYR A 4 6.15 -14.45 4.75
N THR A 5 5.68 -13.43 4.05
CA THR A 5 6.48 -12.26 3.68
C THR A 5 5.72 -11.00 4.07
N ASN A 6 6.43 -10.00 4.58
CA ASN A 6 5.92 -8.63 4.71
C ASN A 6 6.74 -7.75 3.75
N SER A 7 6.07 -6.94 2.96
CA SER A 7 6.68 -6.06 1.96
C SER A 7 6.02 -4.70 1.98
N GLU A 8 6.81 -3.67 1.72
CA GLU A 8 6.28 -2.36 1.30
C GLU A 8 6.04 -2.40 -0.20
N THR A 9 5.11 -1.61 -0.72
CA THR A 9 4.87 -1.54 -2.17
C THR A 9 5.08 -0.13 -2.72
N ALA A 10 5.45 -0.07 -4.00
CA ALA A 10 5.54 1.18 -4.75
C ALA A 10 4.95 1.00 -6.15
N PHE A 11 4.28 2.03 -6.66
CA PHE A 11 3.70 2.03 -8.00
C PHE A 11 4.70 2.55 -9.05
N GLN A 12 4.79 1.84 -10.18
CA GLN A 12 5.44 2.31 -11.41
C GLN A 12 4.38 2.81 -12.37
N THR A 13 4.31 4.12 -12.52
CA THR A 13 3.36 4.83 -13.37
C THR A 13 3.61 4.63 -14.87
N ASP A 14 4.81 4.19 -15.23
CA ASP A 14 5.27 4.09 -16.63
C ASP A 14 4.99 2.70 -17.25
N VAL A 15 4.41 1.77 -16.49
CA VAL A 15 4.13 0.39 -16.94
C VAL A 15 2.73 0.31 -17.54
N ALA A 16 2.61 -0.34 -18.71
CA ALA A 16 1.36 -0.47 -19.46
C ALA A 16 0.18 -1.08 -18.64
N GLY A 17 0.46 -1.85 -17.59
CA GLY A 17 -0.55 -2.41 -16.66
C GLY A 17 -0.97 -1.46 -15.53
N ALA A 18 -0.21 -0.41 -15.22
CA ALA A 18 -0.67 0.65 -14.32
C ALA A 18 -1.85 1.43 -14.91
N TYR A 19 -2.10 1.30 -16.22
CA TYR A 19 -3.29 1.83 -16.89
C TYR A 19 -4.56 1.04 -16.55
N ASP A 20 -4.51 -0.17 -15.98
CA ASP A 20 -5.71 -0.80 -15.42
C ASP A 20 -6.16 -0.11 -14.12
N LEU A 21 -5.29 0.69 -13.50
CA LEU A 21 -5.64 1.65 -12.43
C LEU A 21 -6.12 3.00 -12.98
N SER A 22 -6.40 3.13 -14.28
CA SER A 22 -6.80 4.40 -14.92
C SER A 22 -8.21 4.89 -14.54
N THR A 23 -8.79 4.41 -13.46
CA THR A 23 -9.98 5.04 -12.89
C THR A 23 -9.59 6.42 -12.35
N SER A 24 -10.50 7.39 -12.45
CA SER A 24 -10.27 8.75 -11.90
C SER A 24 -9.87 8.73 -10.42
N GLU A 25 -10.26 7.67 -9.71
CA GLU A 25 -10.05 7.45 -8.28
C GLU A 25 -8.57 7.28 -7.89
N TYR A 26 -7.71 6.75 -8.77
CA TYR A 26 -6.28 6.57 -8.50
C TYR A 26 -5.38 7.61 -9.18
N SER A 27 -5.99 8.68 -9.74
CA SER A 27 -5.25 9.72 -10.46
C SER A 27 -4.16 10.37 -9.61
N ALA A 28 -4.37 10.60 -8.31
CA ALA A 28 -3.34 11.09 -7.40
C ALA A 28 -2.08 10.21 -7.39
N LEU A 29 -2.26 8.88 -7.27
CA LEU A 29 -1.15 7.93 -7.22
C LEU A 29 -0.41 7.87 -8.55
N LEU A 30 -1.14 7.92 -9.66
CA LEU A 30 -0.58 7.94 -11.01
C LEU A 30 0.25 9.20 -11.31
N ASN A 31 -0.01 10.29 -10.58
CA ASN A 31 0.77 11.53 -10.67
C ASN A 31 1.86 11.64 -9.59
N GLY A 32 2.16 10.52 -8.92
CA GLY A 32 3.27 10.42 -7.97
C GLY A 32 2.97 10.97 -6.58
N MET A 33 1.71 11.28 -6.25
CA MET A 33 1.33 11.61 -4.88
C MET A 33 1.31 10.34 -4.04
N CYS A 34 2.06 10.31 -2.94
CA CYS A 34 2.05 9.21 -1.99
C CYS A 34 1.72 9.69 -0.58
N SER A 35 1.02 8.84 0.18
CA SER A 35 0.58 9.15 1.55
C SER A 35 1.75 9.52 2.47
N LEU A 36 2.91 8.91 2.21
CA LEU A 36 4.12 9.06 3.01
C LEU A 36 4.75 10.45 2.89
N ASP A 37 4.87 10.98 1.66
CA ASP A 37 5.42 12.32 1.45
C ASP A 37 4.55 13.38 2.11
N VAL A 38 3.23 13.19 2.02
CA VAL A 38 2.26 14.08 2.67
C VAL A 38 2.30 13.97 4.19
N ALA A 39 2.45 12.76 4.75
CA ALA A 39 2.60 12.58 6.20
C ALA A 39 3.88 13.23 6.75
N LYS A 40 4.98 13.19 5.98
CA LYS A 40 6.21 13.91 6.32
C LYS A 40 6.00 15.41 6.31
N LEU A 41 5.37 15.94 5.25
CA LEU A 41 5.00 17.35 5.19
C LEU A 41 4.10 17.75 6.36
N ALA A 42 3.15 16.91 6.77
CA ALA A 42 2.30 17.16 7.93
C ALA A 42 3.14 17.29 9.22
N THR A 43 4.09 16.38 9.41
CA THR A 43 5.00 16.38 10.58
C THR A 43 5.89 17.62 10.58
N GLU A 44 6.46 17.98 9.43
CA GLU A 44 7.28 19.18 9.28
C GLU A 44 6.47 20.46 9.53
N ALA A 45 5.24 20.54 8.98
CA ALA A 45 4.36 21.68 9.17
C ALA A 45 3.98 21.90 10.65
N LEU A 46 3.90 20.83 11.45
CA LEU A 46 3.66 20.91 12.89
C LEU A 46 4.88 21.41 13.68
N GLN A 47 6.10 21.34 13.12
CA GLN A 47 7.34 21.74 13.77
C GLN A 47 7.79 23.16 13.45
N VAL A 48 7.19 23.83 12.45
CA VAL A 48 7.55 25.22 12.10
C VAL A 48 6.98 26.19 13.16
N PRO A 49 7.82 26.99 13.84
CA PRO A 49 7.32 27.98 14.79
C PRO A 49 6.42 29.01 14.09
N THR A 50 5.20 29.19 14.60
CA THR A 50 4.24 30.20 14.11
C THR A 50 4.66 31.64 14.40
N SER A 51 5.78 31.84 15.11
CA SER A 51 6.32 33.15 15.46
C SER A 51 7.23 33.69 14.36
N GLY A 52 6.65 34.13 13.24
CA GLY A 52 7.36 34.85 12.19
C GLY A 52 6.58 34.85 10.87
N LEU A 53 6.09 36.02 10.48
CA LEU A 53 5.41 36.25 9.19
C LEU A 53 6.23 35.65 8.03
N ASN A 54 5.68 34.59 7.40
CA ASN A 54 6.11 33.85 6.19
C ASN A 54 6.14 32.32 6.34
N SER A 55 5.89 31.75 7.53
CA SER A 55 5.81 30.28 7.72
C SER A 55 4.79 29.61 6.80
N ASP A 56 3.65 30.25 6.59
CA ASP A 56 2.54 29.68 5.82
C ASP A 56 2.83 29.72 4.31
N ALA A 57 3.52 30.76 3.83
CA ALA A 57 3.92 30.85 2.42
C ALA A 57 4.93 29.77 2.04
N ILE A 58 5.92 29.51 2.91
CA ILE A 58 6.91 28.43 2.74
C ILE A 58 6.24 27.05 2.83
N GLY A 59 5.26 26.90 3.74
CA GLY A 59 4.48 25.66 3.85
C GLY A 59 3.70 25.34 2.57
N TRP A 60 3.00 26.32 2.01
CA TRP A 60 2.23 26.14 0.78
C TRP A 60 3.09 25.92 -0.47
N GLU A 61 4.26 26.54 -0.57
CA GLU A 61 5.20 26.27 -1.67
C GLU A 61 5.62 24.79 -1.69
N ARG A 62 5.93 24.21 -0.52
CA ARG A 62 6.26 22.78 -0.40
C ARG A 62 5.08 21.88 -0.76
N VAL A 63 3.86 22.26 -0.40
CA VAL A 63 2.65 21.51 -0.76
C VAL A 63 2.45 21.49 -2.27
N GLU A 64 2.56 22.64 -2.95
CA GLU A 64 2.41 22.73 -4.40
C GLU A 64 3.55 21.99 -5.13
N GLN A 65 4.77 21.95 -4.56
CA GLN A 65 5.89 21.17 -5.09
C GLN A 65 5.68 19.66 -4.95
N ALA A 66 5.19 19.19 -3.79
CA ALA A 66 5.02 17.77 -3.51
C ALA A 66 3.74 17.18 -4.13
N MET A 67 2.70 17.99 -4.27
CA MET A 67 1.40 17.60 -4.82
C MET A 67 0.97 18.61 -5.91
N PRO A 68 1.67 18.65 -7.06
CA PRO A 68 1.26 19.50 -8.16
C PRO A 68 -0.15 19.10 -8.62
N ALA A 69 -0.98 20.08 -8.98
CA ALA A 69 -2.35 19.82 -9.43
C ALA A 69 -3.25 19.08 -8.41
N TRP A 70 -2.96 19.20 -7.11
CA TRP A 70 -3.73 18.56 -6.04
C TRP A 70 -5.24 18.85 -6.12
N ARG A 71 -5.64 20.03 -6.61
CA ARG A 71 -7.05 20.40 -6.80
C ARG A 71 -7.81 19.53 -7.81
N GLN A 72 -7.10 19.01 -8.81
CA GLN A 72 -7.70 18.17 -9.85
C GLN A 72 -7.54 16.68 -9.57
N GLN A 73 -6.52 16.31 -8.80
CA GLN A 73 -6.06 14.93 -8.69
C GLN A 73 -6.35 14.30 -7.33
N LEU A 74 -6.47 15.09 -6.26
CA LEU A 74 -6.85 14.56 -4.95
C LEU A 74 -8.37 14.31 -4.89
N PRO A 75 -8.79 13.35 -4.05
CA PRO A 75 -10.20 13.21 -3.70
C PRO A 75 -10.82 14.51 -3.16
N ALA A 76 -12.15 14.60 -3.26
CA ALA A 76 -12.88 15.81 -2.87
C ALA A 76 -12.67 16.17 -1.38
N THR A 77 -12.57 15.17 -0.49
CA THR A 77 -12.36 15.37 0.95
C THR A 77 -10.99 15.99 1.22
N SER A 78 -9.92 15.40 0.67
CA SER A 78 -8.56 15.93 0.68
C SER A 78 -8.47 17.35 0.11
N THR A 79 -9.11 17.59 -1.03
CA THR A 79 -9.15 18.91 -1.68
C THR A 79 -9.83 19.95 -0.80
N ALA A 80 -10.99 19.61 -0.22
CA ALA A 80 -11.70 20.50 0.68
C ALA A 80 -10.90 20.81 1.96
N ALA A 81 -10.16 19.83 2.49
CA ALA A 81 -9.30 20.03 3.65
C ALA A 81 -8.15 21.02 3.34
N LEU A 82 -7.49 20.86 2.19
CA LEU A 82 -6.42 21.78 1.77
C LEU A 82 -6.97 23.19 1.47
N GLU A 83 -8.12 23.34 0.82
CA GLU A 83 -8.74 24.68 0.63
C GLU A 83 -9.14 25.31 1.98
N SER A 84 -9.64 24.52 2.94
CA SER A 84 -9.92 24.99 4.30
C SER A 84 -8.66 25.46 5.02
N ALA A 85 -7.53 24.76 4.84
CA ALA A 85 -6.25 25.20 5.38
C ALA A 85 -5.74 26.48 4.70
N ARG A 86 -5.96 26.63 3.38
CA ARG A 86 -5.49 27.78 2.60
C ARG A 86 -6.18 29.07 3.00
N THR A 87 -7.43 28.98 3.45
CA THR A 87 -8.22 30.10 4.00
C THR A 87 -8.02 30.32 5.50
N GLY A 88 -7.19 29.49 6.16
CA GLY A 88 -6.92 29.56 7.59
C GLY A 88 -8.01 28.99 8.49
N ALA A 89 -9.02 28.29 7.93
CA ALA A 89 -10.11 27.70 8.69
C ALA A 89 -9.65 26.49 9.54
N ILE A 90 -8.63 25.75 9.08
CA ILE A 90 -7.97 24.68 9.83
C ILE A 90 -6.45 24.77 9.69
N PRO A 91 -5.65 24.22 10.63
CA PRO A 91 -4.20 24.18 10.48
C PRO A 91 -3.75 23.31 9.29
N LEU A 92 -2.69 23.72 8.58
CA LEU A 92 -2.14 22.98 7.44
C LEU A 92 -1.77 21.53 7.79
N GLY A 93 -1.17 21.30 8.96
CA GLY A 93 -0.82 19.95 9.42
C GLY A 93 -2.04 19.03 9.58
N VAL A 94 -3.20 19.56 9.95
CA VAL A 94 -4.47 18.80 10.03
C VAL A 94 -4.94 18.41 8.64
N ALA A 95 -4.95 19.37 7.70
CA ALA A 95 -5.31 19.09 6.31
C ALA A 95 -4.39 18.04 5.67
N LEU A 96 -3.08 18.18 5.84
CA LEU A 96 -2.10 17.21 5.33
C LEU A 96 -2.28 15.82 5.97
N SER A 97 -2.68 15.74 7.24
CA SER A 97 -2.99 14.46 7.87
C SER A 97 -4.22 13.81 7.23
N THR A 98 -5.27 14.58 6.90
CA THR A 98 -6.42 14.08 6.13
C THR A 98 -6.00 13.56 4.76
N VAL A 99 -5.19 14.33 4.03
CA VAL A 99 -4.69 13.92 2.71
C VAL A 99 -3.86 12.63 2.79
N ALA A 100 -2.96 12.53 3.78
CA ALA A 100 -2.15 11.33 3.97
C ALA A 100 -3.00 10.08 4.24
N LEU A 101 -4.04 10.18 5.08
CA LEU A 101 -4.94 9.06 5.37
C LEU A 101 -5.73 8.60 4.13
N GLU A 102 -6.22 9.56 3.35
CA GLU A 102 -7.01 9.26 2.16
C GLU A 102 -6.14 8.66 1.04
N LEU A 103 -4.94 9.21 0.82
CA LEU A 103 -3.95 8.61 -0.08
C LEU A 103 -3.54 7.20 0.39
N GLY A 104 -3.37 6.98 1.69
CA GLY A 104 -3.03 5.67 2.25
C GLY A 104 -4.12 4.62 2.01
N THR A 105 -5.38 5.05 2.00
CA THR A 105 -6.53 4.22 1.63
C THR A 105 -6.52 3.91 0.13
N LEU A 106 -6.26 4.90 -0.72
CA LEU A 106 -6.15 4.70 -2.16
C LEU A 106 -5.00 3.75 -2.52
N GLU A 107 -3.85 3.89 -1.87
CA GLU A 107 -2.70 2.98 -2.06
C GLU A 107 -3.06 1.54 -1.72
N ARG A 108 -3.72 1.31 -0.58
CA ARG A 108 -4.22 -0.01 -0.18
C ARG A 108 -5.17 -0.60 -1.22
N LEU A 109 -6.17 0.18 -1.64
CA LEU A 109 -7.17 -0.28 -2.59
C LEU A 109 -6.56 -0.56 -3.97
N ALA A 110 -5.64 0.29 -4.44
CA ALA A 110 -4.94 0.07 -5.71
C ALA A 110 -4.09 -1.22 -5.70
N VAL A 111 -3.37 -1.51 -4.59
CA VAL A 111 -2.63 -2.77 -4.45
C VAL A 111 -3.58 -3.97 -4.42
N ALA A 112 -4.69 -3.87 -3.68
CA ALA A 112 -5.68 -4.94 -3.61
C ALA A 112 -6.38 -5.17 -4.97
N ASP A 113 -6.74 -4.10 -5.68
CA ASP A 113 -7.31 -4.12 -7.04
C ASP A 113 -6.37 -4.79 -8.01
N THR A 114 -5.07 -4.51 -7.94
CA THR A 114 -4.04 -5.10 -8.81
C THR A 114 -3.78 -6.57 -8.46
N SER A 115 -3.87 -6.93 -7.18
CA SER A 115 -3.59 -8.29 -6.70
C SER A 115 -4.61 -9.31 -7.23
N VAL A 116 -5.88 -8.94 -7.36
CA VAL A 116 -6.93 -9.84 -7.86
C VAL A 116 -6.65 -10.36 -9.28
N PRO A 117 -6.48 -9.52 -10.32
CA PRO A 117 -6.18 -10.00 -11.67
C PRO A 117 -4.81 -10.67 -11.78
N ALA A 118 -3.82 -10.29 -10.94
CA ALA A 118 -2.55 -11.01 -10.88
C ALA A 118 -2.74 -12.47 -10.43
N LEU A 119 -3.49 -12.69 -9.34
CA LEU A 119 -3.78 -14.02 -8.81
C LEU A 119 -4.69 -14.84 -9.73
N VAL A 120 -5.70 -14.21 -10.34
CA VAL A 120 -6.53 -14.85 -11.37
C VAL A 120 -5.69 -15.28 -12.56
N GLY A 121 -4.74 -14.44 -13.02
CA GLY A 121 -3.80 -14.78 -14.11
C GLY A 121 -2.89 -15.97 -13.78
N LEU A 122 -2.61 -16.20 -12.50
CA LEU A 122 -1.88 -17.38 -12.00
C LEU A 122 -2.78 -18.61 -11.79
N GLY A 123 -4.08 -18.52 -12.09
CA GLY A 123 -5.04 -19.62 -12.03
C GLY A 123 -5.67 -19.84 -10.65
N TYR A 124 -5.65 -18.84 -9.77
CA TYR A 124 -6.37 -18.91 -8.50
C TYR A 124 -7.84 -18.50 -8.63
N ALA A 125 -8.71 -19.15 -7.86
CA ALA A 125 -10.03 -18.63 -7.53
C ALA A 125 -9.89 -17.64 -6.36
N VAL A 126 -10.37 -16.42 -6.53
CA VAL A 126 -10.07 -15.30 -5.62
C VAL A 126 -11.33 -14.81 -4.91
N THR A 127 -11.24 -14.66 -3.59
CA THR A 127 -12.22 -13.95 -2.76
C THR A 127 -11.54 -12.75 -2.13
N ARG A 128 -12.06 -11.54 -2.36
CA ARG A 128 -11.59 -10.31 -1.73
C ARG A 128 -12.59 -9.79 -0.71
N VAL A 129 -12.07 -9.27 0.40
CA VAL A 129 -12.82 -8.55 1.42
C VAL A 129 -12.09 -7.24 1.71
N ASP A 130 -12.81 -6.12 1.66
CA ASP A 130 -12.30 -4.80 2.01
C ASP A 130 -12.88 -4.35 3.35
N GLY A 131 -12.00 -3.94 4.25
CA GLY A 131 -12.31 -3.27 5.50
C GLY A 131 -11.95 -1.79 5.48
N ILE A 132 -11.92 -1.19 6.66
CA ILE A 132 -11.64 0.23 6.86
C ILE A 132 -10.16 0.52 6.60
N ARG A 133 -9.27 -0.33 7.12
CA ARG A 133 -7.81 -0.15 7.06
C ARG A 133 -7.07 -1.32 6.42
N THR A 134 -7.81 -2.39 6.11
CA THR A 134 -7.24 -3.66 5.66
C THR A 134 -8.07 -4.18 4.50
N SER A 135 -7.41 -4.52 3.40
CA SER A 135 -7.98 -5.32 2.33
C SER A 135 -7.34 -6.70 2.40
N ALA A 136 -8.11 -7.76 2.27
CA ALA A 136 -7.57 -9.12 2.29
C ALA A 136 -8.11 -9.94 1.12
N ILE A 137 -7.25 -10.78 0.58
CA ILE A 137 -7.51 -11.59 -0.59
C ILE A 137 -7.15 -13.02 -0.24
N GLU A 138 -8.14 -13.90 -0.31
CA GLU A 138 -7.96 -15.34 -0.21
C GLU A 138 -7.99 -15.94 -1.62
N ALA A 139 -6.86 -16.47 -2.06
CA ALA A 139 -6.68 -17.06 -3.38
C ALA A 139 -6.48 -18.57 -3.26
N ARG A 140 -7.38 -19.37 -3.83
CA ARG A 140 -7.37 -20.84 -3.73
C ARG A 140 -7.05 -21.49 -5.07
N ARG A 141 -6.19 -22.51 -5.08
CA ARG A 141 -5.90 -23.34 -6.27
C ARG A 141 -5.64 -24.78 -5.86
N GLY A 142 -6.54 -25.71 -6.23
CA GLY A 142 -6.41 -27.11 -5.79
C GLY A 142 -6.44 -27.23 -4.26
N HIS A 143 -5.33 -27.65 -3.67
CA HIS A 143 -5.18 -27.82 -2.21
C HIS A 143 -4.38 -26.69 -1.54
N GLU A 144 -3.90 -25.71 -2.30
CA GLU A 144 -3.16 -24.55 -1.75
C GLU A 144 -4.05 -23.32 -1.66
N THR A 145 -3.77 -22.50 -0.64
CA THR A 145 -4.39 -21.20 -0.44
C THR A 145 -3.30 -20.17 -0.18
N LEU A 146 -3.31 -19.07 -0.93
CA LEU A 146 -2.50 -17.88 -0.69
C LEU A 146 -3.39 -16.82 -0.06
N LEU A 147 -3.03 -16.39 1.15
CA LEU A 147 -3.62 -15.22 1.80
C LEU A 147 -2.74 -14.01 1.54
N VAL A 148 -3.31 -12.97 0.93
CA VAL A 148 -2.68 -11.65 0.77
C VAL A 148 -3.43 -10.66 1.64
N VAL A 149 -2.73 -10.00 2.54
CA VAL A 149 -3.28 -8.96 3.43
C VAL A 149 -2.60 -7.65 3.06
N VAL A 150 -3.41 -6.67 2.64
CA VAL A 150 -2.96 -5.34 2.27
C VAL A 150 -3.42 -4.37 3.36
N GLY A 151 -2.47 -3.79 4.09
CA GLY A 151 -2.74 -2.73 5.06
C GLY A 151 -2.75 -1.36 4.40
N ASP A 152 -3.00 -0.34 5.22
CA ASP A 152 -2.80 1.05 4.80
C ASP A 152 -1.39 1.27 4.24
N GLN A 153 -1.29 2.27 3.37
CA GLN A 153 -0.06 2.64 2.67
C GLN A 153 0.50 1.53 1.76
N GLY A 154 -0.36 0.60 1.32
CA GLY A 154 0.03 -0.47 0.41
C GLY A 154 0.97 -1.51 1.02
N THR A 155 1.05 -1.61 2.35
CA THR A 155 1.83 -2.69 2.99
C THR A 155 1.21 -4.04 2.68
N VAL A 156 2.02 -5.01 2.24
CA VAL A 156 1.53 -6.34 1.86
C VAL A 156 2.15 -7.41 2.74
N ALA A 157 1.31 -8.23 3.36
CA ALA A 157 1.68 -9.48 3.99
C ALA A 157 1.12 -10.66 3.19
N THR A 158 1.95 -11.63 2.83
CA THR A 158 1.51 -12.86 2.15
C THR A 158 1.82 -14.09 2.98
N ASP A 159 0.97 -15.10 2.91
CA ASP A 159 1.15 -16.37 3.61
C ASP A 159 0.49 -17.52 2.82
N HIS A 160 1.10 -18.69 2.82
CA HIS A 160 0.65 -19.86 2.05
C HIS A 160 0.27 -21.02 2.96
N LEU A 161 -0.91 -21.59 2.68
CA LEU A 161 -1.37 -22.85 3.25
C LEU A 161 -1.32 -23.97 2.21
N GLY A 162 -1.12 -25.20 2.67
CA GLY A 162 -1.21 -26.40 1.83
C GLY A 162 0.02 -26.66 0.96
N LEU A 163 1.10 -25.88 1.14
CA LEU A 163 2.38 -26.06 0.46
C LEU A 163 3.48 -26.58 1.38
N VAL A 164 4.36 -27.41 0.82
CA VAL A 164 5.54 -27.97 1.47
C VAL A 164 6.74 -27.88 0.50
N GLY A 165 7.96 -27.86 1.02
CA GLY A 165 9.19 -27.68 0.23
C GLY A 165 9.32 -26.33 -0.48
N ASP A 166 10.09 -26.28 -1.57
CA ASP A 166 10.43 -25.03 -2.26
C ASP A 166 9.27 -24.45 -3.09
N ALA A 167 8.12 -25.13 -3.14
CA ALA A 167 6.95 -24.69 -3.88
C ALA A 167 6.42 -23.34 -3.37
N CYS A 168 6.49 -23.07 -2.06
CA CYS A 168 6.06 -21.79 -1.49
C CYS A 168 6.91 -20.63 -2.00
N ASP A 169 8.23 -20.81 -2.05
CA ASP A 169 9.17 -19.80 -2.55
C ASP A 169 8.90 -19.49 -4.03
N ALA A 170 8.61 -20.52 -4.83
CA ALA A 170 8.22 -20.36 -6.23
C ALA A 170 6.89 -19.60 -6.38
N ARG A 171 5.85 -19.94 -5.61
CA ARG A 171 4.54 -19.26 -5.69
C ARG A 171 4.63 -17.79 -5.29
N GLN A 172 5.38 -17.49 -4.25
CA GLN A 172 5.63 -16.10 -3.85
C GLN A 172 6.33 -15.34 -4.98
N SER A 173 7.34 -15.93 -5.60
CA SER A 173 8.04 -15.30 -6.74
C SER A 173 7.13 -15.10 -7.94
N ASP A 174 6.25 -16.05 -8.26
CA ASP A 174 5.27 -15.94 -9.35
C ASP A 174 4.31 -14.77 -9.10
N PHE A 175 3.83 -14.63 -7.87
CA PHE A 175 2.95 -13.52 -7.47
C PHE A 175 3.65 -12.17 -7.57
N VAL A 176 4.87 -12.05 -7.03
CA VAL A 176 5.66 -10.81 -7.10
C VAL A 176 5.94 -10.43 -8.56
N ALA A 177 6.30 -11.40 -9.41
CA ALA A 177 6.52 -11.14 -10.83
C ALA A 177 5.23 -10.70 -11.54
N ALA A 178 4.09 -11.32 -11.23
CA ALA A 178 2.79 -10.94 -11.78
C ALA A 178 2.36 -9.53 -11.37
N MET A 179 2.70 -9.10 -10.15
CA MET A 179 2.48 -7.73 -9.67
C MET A 179 3.43 -6.73 -10.33
N ASP A 180 4.71 -7.08 -10.52
CA ASP A 180 5.71 -6.24 -11.20
C ASP A 180 5.27 -5.91 -12.63
N THR A 181 4.74 -6.90 -13.38
CA THR A 181 4.19 -6.66 -14.73
C THR A 181 2.99 -5.69 -14.76
N ARG A 182 2.36 -5.44 -13.61
CA ARG A 182 1.24 -4.51 -13.44
C ARG A 182 1.67 -3.19 -12.77
N GLY A 183 2.98 -2.99 -12.61
CA GLY A 183 3.55 -1.78 -12.04
C GLY A 183 3.50 -1.73 -10.52
N VAL A 184 3.30 -2.83 -9.80
CA VAL A 184 3.42 -2.86 -8.33
C VAL A 184 4.72 -3.55 -7.95
N LEU A 185 5.65 -2.77 -7.42
CA LEU A 185 6.94 -3.25 -6.92
C LEU A 185 6.83 -3.63 -5.45
N PHE A 186 7.47 -4.73 -5.08
CA PHE A 186 7.61 -5.16 -3.69
C PHE A 186 9.01 -4.83 -3.20
N ASP A 187 9.10 -4.14 -2.06
CA ASP A 187 10.32 -4.06 -1.28
C ASP A 187 10.20 -5.08 -0.15
N GLU A 188 10.73 -6.29 -0.38
CA GLU A 188 10.71 -7.36 0.62
C GLU A 188 11.50 -6.89 1.85
N SER A 189 10.78 -6.51 2.90
CA SER A 189 11.37 -6.01 4.14
C SER A 189 11.63 -7.15 5.13
N VAL A 190 10.77 -8.17 5.13
CA VAL A 190 10.89 -9.34 6.02
C VAL A 190 10.36 -10.60 5.35
N ARG A 191 11.17 -11.67 5.33
CA ARG A 191 10.76 -13.03 4.96
C ARG A 191 10.98 -13.98 6.12
N VAL A 192 9.92 -14.68 6.53
CA VAL A 192 9.99 -15.66 7.62
C VAL A 192 9.59 -17.04 7.11
N ARG A 193 10.48 -18.01 7.32
CA ARG A 193 10.21 -19.43 7.07
C ARG A 193 9.63 -20.04 8.34
N HIS A 194 8.43 -20.62 8.26
CA HIS A 194 7.78 -21.24 9.43
C HIS A 194 7.62 -22.76 9.29
N ASP A 195 7.91 -23.33 8.12
CA ASP A 195 7.89 -24.78 7.87
C ASP A 195 6.60 -25.53 8.21
N ASP A 196 5.52 -24.79 8.48
CA ASP A 196 4.22 -25.32 8.84
C ASP A 196 3.26 -25.24 7.64
N PRO A 197 2.72 -26.36 7.15
CA PRO A 197 1.77 -26.36 6.04
C PRO A 197 0.42 -25.71 6.39
N ARG A 198 0.16 -25.43 7.68
CA ARG A 198 -1.05 -24.74 8.14
C ARG A 198 -1.00 -23.23 7.96
N GLY A 199 0.15 -22.68 7.54
CA GLY A 199 0.36 -21.23 7.43
C GLY A 199 1.19 -20.68 8.59
N GLY A 200 1.54 -19.40 8.49
CA GLY A 200 2.26 -18.64 9.49
C GLY A 200 1.35 -17.65 10.23
N SER A 201 1.97 -16.60 10.75
CA SER A 201 1.25 -15.65 11.61
C SER A 201 0.10 -14.90 10.93
N PRO A 202 0.16 -14.51 9.64
CA PRO A 202 -1.01 -13.89 8.99
C PRO A 202 -2.24 -14.82 8.99
N VAL A 203 -2.06 -16.10 8.66
CA VAL A 203 -3.14 -17.09 8.66
C VAL A 203 -3.65 -17.38 10.06
N ASP A 204 -2.76 -17.61 11.03
CA ASP A 204 -3.14 -17.86 12.43
C ASP A 204 -3.97 -16.71 13.01
N ASN A 205 -3.57 -15.46 12.68
CA ASN A 205 -4.30 -14.27 13.10
C ASN A 205 -5.68 -14.18 12.46
N ALA A 206 -5.79 -14.48 11.15
CA ALA A 206 -7.06 -14.51 10.44
C ALA A 206 -8.01 -15.57 11.03
N VAL A 207 -7.52 -16.78 11.26
CA VAL A 207 -8.30 -17.87 11.88
C VAL A 207 -8.78 -17.48 13.28
N ARG A 208 -7.91 -16.88 14.10
CA ARG A 208 -8.25 -16.45 15.47
C ARG A 208 -9.31 -15.36 15.50
N SER A 209 -9.25 -14.41 14.56
CA SER A 209 -10.25 -13.34 14.44
C SER A 209 -11.59 -13.85 13.90
N GLY A 210 -11.62 -15.01 13.24
CA GLY A 210 -12.82 -15.69 12.74
C GLY A 210 -13.50 -14.96 11.59
N GLY A 211 -14.39 -15.66 10.88
CA GLY A 211 -15.08 -15.15 9.70
C GLY A 211 -15.59 -16.29 8.84
N ALA A 212 -16.32 -15.99 7.76
CA ALA A 212 -16.72 -16.98 6.77
C ALA A 212 -15.56 -17.43 5.87
N SER A 213 -14.46 -16.66 5.84
CA SER A 213 -13.27 -16.88 5.02
C SER A 213 -12.01 -16.40 5.74
N LEU A 214 -10.82 -16.79 5.24
CA LEU A 214 -9.55 -16.26 5.75
C LEU A 214 -9.42 -14.77 5.45
N ALA A 215 -9.92 -14.31 4.29
CA ALA A 215 -9.94 -12.90 3.95
C ALA A 215 -10.76 -12.08 4.98
N GLU A 216 -11.95 -12.55 5.34
CA GLU A 216 -12.78 -11.85 6.33
C GLU A 216 -12.12 -11.83 7.72
N GLY A 217 -11.53 -12.96 8.14
CA GLY A 217 -10.78 -13.03 9.39
C GLY A 217 -9.57 -12.09 9.41
N ALA A 218 -8.84 -11.99 8.30
CA ALA A 218 -7.70 -11.09 8.17
C ALA A 218 -8.09 -9.61 8.23
N VAL A 219 -9.19 -9.22 7.57
CA VAL A 219 -9.74 -7.86 7.66
C VAL A 219 -10.15 -7.52 9.08
N ARG A 220 -10.91 -8.39 9.76
CA ARG A 220 -11.29 -8.18 11.17
C ARG A 220 -10.06 -8.03 12.08
N HIS A 221 -9.03 -8.84 11.84
CA HIS A 221 -7.79 -8.74 12.59
C HIS A 221 -7.07 -7.40 12.37
N GLY A 222 -6.92 -6.98 11.11
CA GLY A 222 -6.21 -5.75 10.75
C GLY A 222 -6.95 -4.48 11.20
N ASP A 223 -8.27 -4.46 11.06
CA ASP A 223 -9.10 -3.32 11.46
C ASP A 223 -9.23 -3.18 12.99
N ALA A 224 -9.04 -4.26 13.75
CA ALA A 224 -8.99 -4.21 15.22
C ALA A 224 -7.69 -3.61 15.77
N LYS A 225 -6.64 -3.45 14.96
CA LYS A 225 -5.37 -2.86 15.42
C LYS A 225 -5.50 -1.36 15.71
N VAL A 226 -4.55 -0.80 16.43
CA VAL A 226 -4.41 0.67 16.48
C VAL A 226 -3.81 1.10 15.14
N PRO A 227 -4.25 2.22 14.53
CA PRO A 227 -3.59 2.74 13.34
C PRO A 227 -2.13 3.02 13.67
N GLU A 228 -1.23 2.32 13.02
CA GLU A 228 0.20 2.54 13.14
C GLU A 228 0.68 3.11 11.80
N LEU A 229 0.81 4.44 11.72
CA LEU A 229 1.50 5.08 10.60
C LEU A 229 2.99 4.72 10.71
N ARG A 230 3.38 3.63 10.04
CA ARG A 230 4.71 3.00 10.15
C ARG A 230 5.38 2.94 8.79
N THR A 231 5.72 4.07 8.16
CA THR A 231 6.60 3.96 6.98
C THR A 231 7.60 5.11 6.84
N ARG A 232 8.83 4.72 6.45
CA ARG A 232 10.00 5.56 6.12
C ARG A 232 10.27 5.39 4.62
N LEU A 233 10.68 6.45 3.92
CA LEU A 233 11.13 6.32 2.52
C LEU A 233 12.48 5.62 2.48
N LEU A 234 12.64 4.69 1.54
CA LEU A 234 13.95 4.44 0.96
C LEU A 234 14.36 5.67 0.11
N PRO A 235 15.60 6.15 0.24
CA PRO A 235 16.09 7.26 -0.57
C PRO A 235 16.04 6.92 -2.06
N ALA A 236 15.77 7.92 -2.91
CA ALA A 236 15.70 7.83 -4.37
C ALA A 236 16.93 7.15 -5.02
N ALA A 237 18.09 7.19 -4.35
CA ALA A 237 19.29 6.46 -4.74
C ALA A 237 19.02 4.95 -4.90
N THR A 238 18.24 4.34 -4.01
CA THR A 238 17.91 2.90 -4.04
C THR A 238 17.03 2.52 -5.24
N ARG A 239 16.22 3.47 -5.74
CA ARG A 239 15.36 3.30 -6.94
C ARG A 239 16.18 3.33 -8.22
N ALA A 240 17.14 4.25 -8.32
CA ALA A 240 18.06 4.36 -9.47
C ALA A 240 19.09 3.22 -9.51
N THR A 241 19.66 2.82 -8.36
CA THR A 241 20.63 1.71 -8.30
C THR A 241 19.99 0.37 -8.65
N ARG A 242 18.71 0.14 -8.29
CA ARG A 242 17.98 -1.08 -8.68
C ARG A 242 17.63 -1.14 -10.17
N LEU A 243 17.23 -0.01 -10.77
CA LEU A 243 17.04 0.10 -12.23
C LEU A 243 18.35 -0.16 -12.97
N ALA A 244 19.47 0.40 -12.48
CA ALA A 244 20.80 0.18 -13.06
C ALA A 244 21.30 -1.27 -12.92
N GLN A 245 20.99 -1.96 -11.81
CA GLN A 245 21.35 -3.37 -11.61
C GLN A 245 20.49 -4.34 -12.45
N ARG A 246 19.26 -3.95 -12.83
CA ARG A 246 18.38 -4.77 -13.68
C ARG A 246 18.63 -4.60 -15.17
N GLY A 247 19.08 -3.43 -15.64
CA GLY A 247 19.46 -3.21 -17.05
C GLY A 247 20.80 -3.82 -17.47
N ALA A 248 21.53 -4.47 -16.56
CA ALA A 248 22.84 -5.06 -16.78
C ALA A 248 22.82 -6.60 -16.93
N ARG A 249 21.64 -7.21 -17.12
CA ARG A 249 21.50 -8.67 -17.36
C ARG A 249 21.01 -8.95 -18.77
#